data_AF-A0A1M5BJ13-F1
#
_entry.id   AF-A0A1M5BJ13-F1
#
_cell.length_a   1.000
_cell.length_b   1.000
_cell.length_c   1.000
_cell.angle_alpha   90.00
_cell.angle_beta   90.00
_cell.angle_gamma   90.00
#
_symmetry.space_group_name_H-M   'P 1'
#
loop_
_entity.id
_entity.type
_entity.pdbx_description
1 polymer ?
#
loop_
_entity_poly.entity_id
_entity_poly.type
_entity_poly.pdbx_seq_one_letter_code
_entity_poly.pdbx_strand_id
1 'polypeptide(L)'
;MTDGKKLENVERGIQPDIANHRELDFASLIGGTSLNGTTGGKFDEDVKALGLHWGVKTQRGGFRLLNGWLKGSKDALALKADHEEWLVCMPLSTLKELLKNK
;
A
#
# COMPACT_ATOMS: atom_id res chain seq x y z
N MET A 1 15.80 -30.69 -0.29
CA MET A 1 16.32 -29.60 0.53
C MET A 1 15.42 -28.39 0.30
N THR A 2 14.25 -28.35 0.93
CA THR A 2 13.19 -27.39 0.58
C THR A 2 12.37 -26.99 1.81
N ASP A 3 12.99 -26.91 2.99
CA ASP A 3 12.26 -26.64 4.24
C ASP A 3 12.73 -25.39 5.01
N GLY A 4 13.74 -24.68 4.53
CA GLY A 4 14.30 -23.53 5.27
C GLY A 4 13.52 -22.21 5.13
N LYS A 5 12.90 -21.94 3.98
CA LYS A 5 12.30 -20.61 3.69
C LYS A 5 10.82 -20.46 4.08
N LYS A 6 10.14 -21.56 4.42
CA LYS A 6 8.70 -21.52 4.74
C LYS A 6 8.44 -21.11 6.19
N LEU A 7 9.44 -21.22 7.07
CA LEU A 7 9.30 -21.02 8.51
C LEU A 7 9.48 -19.56 8.96
N GLU A 8 10.24 -18.74 8.23
CA GLU A 8 10.44 -17.33 8.62
C GLU A 8 9.21 -16.43 8.38
N ASN A 9 8.31 -16.81 7.46
CA ASN A 9 7.08 -16.05 7.19
C ASN A 9 5.98 -16.27 8.22
N VAL A 10 6.14 -17.25 9.12
CA VAL A 10 5.15 -17.55 10.17
C VAL A 10 5.24 -16.55 11.33
N GLU A 11 6.42 -15.95 11.56
CA GLU A 11 6.65 -15.05 12.71
C GLU A 11 6.15 -13.60 12.50
N ARG A 12 5.72 -13.22 11.28
CA ARG A 12 5.17 -11.88 10.99
C ARG A 12 3.65 -11.83 10.79
N GLY A 13 2.95 -12.96 10.89
CA GLY A 13 1.48 -13.00 10.84
C GLY A 13 0.83 -12.51 9.55
N ILE A 14 1.59 -12.32 8.46
CA ILE A 14 1.07 -11.97 7.13
C ILE A 14 1.08 -13.22 6.27
N GLN A 15 -0.12 -13.73 5.94
CA GLN A 15 -0.24 -14.87 5.02
C GLN A 15 0.11 -14.42 3.58
N PRO A 16 1.05 -15.08 2.89
CA PRO A 16 1.61 -14.63 1.59
C PRO A 16 0.59 -14.54 0.45
N ASP A 17 -0.46 -15.34 0.49
CA ASP A 17 -1.54 -15.39 -0.50
C ASP A 17 -2.43 -14.13 -0.45
N ILE A 18 -2.77 -13.66 0.76
CA ILE A 18 -3.62 -12.48 0.97
C ILE A 18 -2.91 -11.19 0.56
N ALA A 19 -1.60 -11.08 0.83
CA ALA A 19 -0.80 -9.91 0.46
C ALA A 19 -0.78 -9.68 -1.06
N ASN A 20 -0.55 -10.76 -1.83
CA ASN A 20 -0.54 -10.70 -3.29
C ASN A 20 -1.90 -10.26 -3.87
N HIS A 21 -3.02 -10.69 -3.28
CA HIS A 21 -4.35 -10.25 -3.72
C HIS A 21 -4.57 -8.75 -3.54
N ARG A 22 -4.06 -8.13 -2.48
CA ARG A 22 -4.25 -6.71 -2.19
C ARG A 22 -3.40 -5.81 -3.08
N GLU A 23 -2.21 -6.26 -3.42
CA GLU A 23 -1.36 -5.55 -4.37
C GLU A 23 -1.93 -5.62 -5.78
N LEU A 24 -2.42 -6.78 -6.21
CA LEU A 24 -3.09 -6.94 -7.51
C LEU A 24 -4.36 -6.09 -7.60
N ASP A 25 -5.17 -6.06 -6.53
CA ASP A 25 -6.35 -5.20 -6.43
C ASP A 25 -5.98 -3.72 -6.54
N PHE A 26 -5.01 -3.26 -5.74
CA PHE A 26 -4.53 -1.88 -5.80
C PHE A 26 -3.96 -1.53 -7.18
N ALA A 27 -3.10 -2.38 -7.75
CA ALA A 27 -2.54 -2.22 -9.09
C ALA A 27 -3.65 -2.09 -10.15
N SER A 28 -4.67 -2.95 -10.10
CA SER A 28 -5.81 -2.87 -11.02
C SER A 28 -6.55 -1.54 -10.91
N LEU A 29 -6.80 -1.05 -9.68
CA LEU A 29 -7.54 0.18 -9.44
C LEU A 29 -6.84 1.44 -9.97
N ILE A 30 -5.50 1.42 -10.04
CA ILE A 30 -4.68 2.55 -10.48
C ILE A 30 -4.05 2.36 -11.87
N GLY A 31 -4.36 1.24 -12.55
CA GLY A 31 -3.83 0.92 -13.88
C GLY A 31 -2.33 0.60 -13.89
N GLY A 32 -1.84 -0.05 -12.84
CA GLY A 32 -0.44 -0.46 -12.69
C GLY A 32 -0.22 -1.96 -12.68
N THR A 33 0.96 -2.37 -12.23
CA THR A 33 1.40 -3.76 -12.16
C THR A 33 1.96 -4.07 -10.78
N SER A 34 1.51 -5.16 -10.14
CA SER A 34 2.15 -5.69 -8.92
C SER A 34 3.51 -6.30 -9.28
N LEU A 35 4.51 -6.08 -8.42
CA LEU A 35 5.87 -6.56 -8.64
C LEU A 35 6.12 -7.96 -8.03
N ASN A 36 5.10 -8.56 -7.41
CA ASN A 36 5.16 -9.94 -6.91
C ASN A 36 5.29 -10.94 -8.06
N GLY A 37 6.50 -11.50 -8.22
CA GLY A 37 6.81 -12.49 -9.26
C GLY A 37 8.29 -12.57 -9.65
N THR A 38 9.13 -11.63 -9.24
CA THR A 38 10.57 -11.73 -9.53
C THR A 38 11.25 -12.62 -8.49
N THR A 39 11.37 -13.90 -8.81
CA THR A 39 12.10 -14.91 -8.03
C THR A 39 13.49 -14.38 -7.65
N GLY A 40 13.69 -13.95 -6.40
CA GLY A 40 15.02 -13.76 -5.82
C GLY A 40 15.40 -12.40 -5.23
N GLY A 41 14.50 -11.46 -4.92
CA GLY A 41 14.91 -10.18 -4.33
C GLY A 41 14.06 -9.70 -3.15
N LYS A 42 14.75 -9.24 -2.09
CA LYS A 42 14.22 -8.25 -1.15
C LYS A 42 13.82 -7.01 -1.96
N PHE A 43 12.55 -6.77 -2.20
CA PHE A 43 12.13 -5.48 -2.73
C PHE A 43 11.09 -4.90 -1.76
N ASP A 44 11.36 -3.69 -1.26
CA ASP A 44 10.49 -2.87 -0.40
C ASP A 44 9.31 -2.24 -1.19
N GLU A 45 9.05 -2.74 -2.40
CA GLU A 45 8.16 -2.15 -3.40
C GLU A 45 7.14 -3.19 -3.86
N ASP A 46 5.85 -2.84 -3.77
CA ASP A 46 4.76 -3.79 -3.94
C ASP A 46 4.02 -3.59 -5.30
N VAL A 47 3.88 -2.34 -5.78
CA VAL A 47 3.19 -2.00 -7.04
C VAL A 47 3.89 -0.87 -7.81
N LYS A 48 3.98 -0.95 -9.14
CA LYS A 48 4.44 0.14 -10.02
C LYS A 48 3.29 0.74 -10.82
N ALA A 49 3.04 2.04 -10.65
CA ALA A 49 1.97 2.77 -11.34
C ALA A 49 2.17 4.28 -11.26
N LEU A 50 1.59 5.03 -12.20
CA LEU A 50 1.58 6.51 -12.16
C LEU A 50 2.99 7.14 -12.07
N GLY A 51 4.01 6.46 -12.61
CA GLY A 51 5.41 6.88 -12.51
C GLY A 51 6.06 6.66 -11.13
N LEU A 52 5.38 5.98 -10.21
CA LEU A 52 5.80 5.76 -8.84
C LEU A 52 5.90 4.26 -8.48
N HIS A 53 6.67 3.99 -7.44
CA HIS A 53 6.76 2.71 -6.76
C HIS A 53 5.98 2.81 -5.44
N TRP A 54 5.02 1.91 -5.25
CA TRP A 54 4.05 1.95 -4.16
C TRP A 54 4.30 0.80 -3.20
N GLY A 55 4.37 1.11 -1.91
CA GLY A 55 4.21 0.13 -0.84
C GLY A 55 2.73 -0.04 -0.51
N VAL A 56 2.23 -1.27 -0.50
CA VAL A 56 0.85 -1.62 -0.18
C VAL A 56 0.82 -2.22 1.23
N LYS A 57 0.15 -1.54 2.16
CA LYS A 57 0.01 -2.00 3.54
C LYS A 57 -1.44 -2.26 3.87
N THR A 58 -1.70 -3.45 4.40
CA THR A 58 -3.00 -3.80 5.00
C THR A 58 -2.76 -4.33 6.40
N GLN A 59 -3.57 -3.90 7.35
CA GLN A 59 -3.46 -4.33 8.74
C GLN A 59 -4.84 -4.32 9.38
N ARG A 60 -5.23 -5.43 10.03
CA ARG A 60 -6.50 -5.51 10.75
C ARG A 60 -6.49 -4.52 11.91
N GLY A 61 -7.42 -3.56 11.90
CA GLY A 61 -7.50 -2.49 12.90
C GLY A 61 -6.44 -1.39 12.74
N GLY A 62 -5.44 -1.59 11.87
CA GLY A 62 -4.47 -0.57 11.49
C GLY A 62 -5.15 0.56 10.71
N PHE A 63 -4.64 1.77 10.85
CA PHE A 63 -5.18 2.99 10.22
C PHE A 63 -6.58 3.44 10.69
N ARG A 64 -7.16 2.84 11.74
CA ARG A 64 -8.46 3.29 12.30
C ARG A 64 -8.45 4.77 12.67
N LEU A 65 -7.34 5.28 13.20
CA LEU A 65 -7.18 6.69 13.55
C LEU A 65 -7.19 7.59 12.31
N LEU A 66 -6.41 7.26 11.28
CA LEU A 66 -6.38 7.99 10.00
C LEU A 66 -7.77 8.03 9.37
N ASN A 67 -8.43 6.86 9.29
CA ASN A 67 -9.79 6.77 8.79
C ASN A 67 -10.77 7.57 9.65
N GLY A 68 -10.56 7.62 10.97
CA GLY A 68 -11.34 8.46 11.88
C GLY A 68 -11.20 9.95 11.61
N TRP A 69 -9.97 10.42 11.32
CA TRP A 69 -9.71 11.83 11.00
C TRP A 69 -10.25 12.24 9.62
N LEU A 70 -10.21 11.30 8.65
CA LEU A 70 -10.81 11.47 7.31
C LEU A 70 -12.34 11.50 7.36
N LYS A 71 -12.99 10.83 8.32
CA LYS A 71 -14.46 10.87 8.43
C LYS A 71 -14.96 12.31 8.59
N GLY A 72 -16.03 12.64 7.86
CA GLY A 72 -16.65 13.96 7.86
C GLY A 72 -16.54 14.62 6.49
N SER A 73 -16.32 15.92 6.47
CA SER A 73 -16.32 16.76 5.26
C SER A 73 -14.93 17.03 4.67
N LYS A 74 -13.92 16.21 4.99
CA LYS A 74 -12.54 16.41 4.52
C LYS A 74 -12.21 15.45 3.39
N ASP A 75 -11.64 15.96 2.30
CA ASP A 75 -11.24 15.14 1.16
C ASP A 75 -9.86 14.47 1.35
N ALA A 76 -9.01 15.05 2.21
CA ALA A 76 -7.65 14.58 2.47
C ALA A 76 -7.15 14.97 3.88
N LEU A 77 -6.09 14.30 4.32
CA LEU A 77 -5.27 14.65 5.48
C LEU A 77 -3.88 15.09 5.00
N ALA A 78 -3.36 16.16 5.60
CA ALA A 78 -1.94 16.49 5.57
C ALA A 78 -1.35 16.16 6.95
N LEU A 79 -0.28 15.37 6.96
CA LEU A 79 0.37 14.84 8.16
C LEU A 79 1.81 15.31 8.17
N LYS A 80 2.31 15.76 9.31
CA LYS A 80 3.71 16.18 9.48
C LYS A 80 4.24 15.70 10.81
N ALA A 81 5.38 15.03 10.77
CA ALA A 81 6.21 14.80 11.94
C ALA A 81 7.29 15.89 12.02
N ASP A 82 7.87 16.06 13.20
CA ASP A 82 8.96 17.01 13.41
C ASP A 82 10.13 16.67 12.48
N HIS A 83 10.67 17.70 11.81
CA HIS A 83 11.76 17.59 10.83
C HIS A 83 11.50 16.72 9.59
N GLU A 84 10.32 16.12 9.45
CA GLU A 84 9.95 15.30 8.29
C GLU A 84 9.13 16.10 7.26
N GLU A 85 9.07 15.60 6.03
CA GLU A 85 8.24 16.17 4.97
C GLU A 85 6.74 15.97 5.25
N TRP A 86 5.89 16.79 4.63
CA TRP A 86 4.44 16.60 4.69
C TRP A 86 4.04 15.34 3.92
N LEU A 87 3.29 14.47 4.58
CA LEU A 87 2.63 13.32 3.95
C LEU A 87 1.17 13.65 3.70
N VAL A 88 0.68 13.30 2.52
CA VAL A 88 -0.74 13.46 2.18
C VAL A 88 -1.40 12.09 2.14
N CYS A 89 -2.50 11.95 2.87
CA CYS A 89 -3.33 10.75 2.87
C CYS A 89 -4.75 11.10 2.42
N MET A 90 -5.26 10.42 1.41
CA MET A 90 -6.59 10.66 0.86
C MET A 90 -7.20 9.35 0.36
N PRO A 91 -8.54 9.27 0.20
CA PRO A 91 -9.18 8.16 -0.49
C PRO A 91 -8.64 8.01 -1.92
N LEU A 92 -8.51 6.76 -2.37
CA LEU A 92 -8.01 6.47 -3.72
C LEU A 92 -8.89 7.10 -4.81
N SER A 93 -10.21 7.18 -4.61
CA SER A 93 -11.14 7.86 -5.52
C SER A 93 -10.77 9.32 -5.72
N THR A 94 -10.49 10.04 -4.64
CA THR A 94 -10.07 11.45 -4.66
C THR A 94 -8.78 11.64 -5.44
N LEU A 95 -7.78 10.76 -5.23
CA LEU A 95 -6.54 10.79 -6.02
C LEU A 95 -6.83 10.59 -7.51
N LYS A 96 -7.68 9.63 -7.87
CA LYS A 96 -8.05 9.36 -9.27
C LYS A 96 -8.76 10.54 -9.91
N GLU A 97 -9.63 11.24 -9.19
CA GLU A 97 -10.29 12.45 -9.66
C GLU A 97 -9.28 13.58 -9.91
N LEU A 98 -8.34 13.80 -8.98
CA LEU A 98 -7.28 14.79 -9.16
C LEU A 98 -6.41 14.51 -10.39
N LEU A 99 -6.11 13.23 -10.67
CA LEU A 99 -5.30 12.84 -11.82
C LEU A 99 -6.06 12.99 -13.16
N LYS A 100 -7.39 12.87 -13.16
CA LYS A 100 -8.22 13.08 -14.36
C LYS A 100 -8.37 14.56 -14.72
N ASN A 101 -8.24 15.44 -13.74
CA ASN A 101 -8.41 16.89 -13.89
C ASN A 101 -7.09 17.62 -14.19
N LYS A 102 -6.04 16.88 -14.57
CA LYS A 102 -4.77 17.39 -15.11
C LYS A 102 -4.77 17.25 -16.62
#